data_AF-A0A7X2STK2-F1
#
_entry.id   AF-A0A7X2STK2-F1
#
_cell.length_a   1.000
_cell.length_b   1.000
_cell.length_c   1.000
_cell.angle_alpha   90.00
_cell.angle_beta   90.00
_cell.angle_gamma   90.00
#
_symmetry.space_group_name_H-M   'P 1'
#
loop_
_entity.id
_entity.type
_entity.pdbx_description
1 polymer ?
#
loop_
_entity_poly.entity_id
_entity_poly.type
_entity_poly.pdbx_seq_one_letter_code
_entity_poly.pdbx_strand_id
1 'polypeptide(L)' 'DTIAGYLIMNIGEIPDAKHPKSFTLDDGLIITSGELNGSRIENVIVTVPDNKIKNVTTNMYKEKY' A
#
# COMPACT_ATOMS: atom_id res chain seq x y z
N ASP A 1 -0.96 15.33 -2.21
CA ASP A 1 -2.26 14.88 -2.76
C ASP A 1 -2.27 13.44 -3.27
N THR A 2 -1.17 12.69 -3.23
CA THR A 2 -1.13 11.27 -3.61
C THR A 2 -0.70 10.40 -2.44
N ILE A 3 -1.13 9.13 -2.44
CA ILE A 3 -0.72 8.15 -1.41
C ILE A 3 0.80 7.94 -1.45
N ALA A 4 1.40 7.91 -2.64
CA ALA A 4 2.85 7.86 -2.82
C ALA A 4 3.56 9.07 -2.17
N GLY A 5 3.05 10.29 -2.40
CA GLY A 5 3.58 11.49 -1.77
C GLY A 5 3.44 11.47 -0.24
N TYR A 6 2.28 11.02 0.26
CA TYR A 6 2.05 10.85 1.69
C TYR A 6 3.03 9.84 2.31
N LEU A 7 3.26 8.71 1.64
CA LEU A 7 4.21 7.69 2.10
C LEU A 7 5.64 8.26 2.19
N ILE A 8 6.11 8.96 1.16
CA ILE A 8 7.44 9.60 1.16
C ILE A 8 7.55 10.63 2.29
N MET A 9 6.51 11.45 2.50
CA MET A 9 6.49 12.45 3.57
C MET A 9 6.59 11.84 4.97
N ASN A 10 5.97 10.68 5.20
CA ASN A 10 5.99 10.02 6.51
C ASN A 10 7.26 9.21 6.76
N ILE A 11 7.86 8.62 5.72
CA ILE A 11 9.12 7.88 5.84
C ILE A 11 10.30 8.86 5.92
N GLY A 12 10.20 10.05 5.32
CA GLY A 12 11.24 11.07 5.35
C GLY A 12 12.41 10.82 4.41
N GLU A 13 12.36 9.75 3.62
CA GLU A 13 13.33 9.38 2.59
C GLU A 13 12.61 8.80 1.37
N ILE A 14 13.26 8.83 0.20
CA ILE A 14 12.78 8.15 -0.99
C ILE A 14 13.15 6.67 -0.85
N PRO A 15 12.17 5.74 -0.82
CA PRO A 15 12.47 4.32 -0.74
C PRO A 15 13.20 3.83 -1.99
N ASP A 16 14.07 2.83 -1.84
CA ASP A 16 14.79 2.20 -2.94
C ASP A 16 14.04 0.92 -3.36
N ALA A 17 14.11 0.57 -4.65
CA ALA A 17 13.49 -0.63 -5.21
C ALA A 17 13.96 -1.91 -4.50
N LYS A 18 15.15 -1.89 -3.90
CA LYS A 18 15.70 -3.02 -3.12
C LYS A 18 15.29 -3.02 -1.65
N HIS A 19 14.79 -1.90 -1.13
CA HIS A 19 14.46 -1.70 0.27
C HIS A 19 13.06 -1.10 0.41
N PRO A 20 12.00 -1.91 0.19
CA PRO A 20 10.65 -1.46 0.41
C PRO A 20 10.46 -1.03 1.87
N LYS A 21 9.82 0.12 2.06
CA LYS A 21 9.54 0.71 3.36
C LYS A 21 8.04 0.68 3.63
N SER A 22 7.70 0.38 4.87
CA SER A 22 6.31 0.30 5.32
C SER A 22 6.04 1.37 6.38
N PHE A 23 4.85 1.94 6.32
CA PHE A 23 4.33 2.88 7.31
C PHE A 23 2.97 2.38 7.80
N THR A 24 2.84 2.27 9.12
CA THR A 24 1.58 1.88 9.76
C THR A 24 0.81 3.14 10.14
N LEU A 25 -0.41 3.24 9.65
CA LEU A 25 -1.36 4.27 10.03
C LEU A 25 -1.92 3.98 11.44
N ASP A 26 -2.38 5.03 12.13
CA ASP A 26 -2.94 4.95 13.49
C ASP A 26 -4.11 3.95 13.61
N ASP A 27 -4.80 3.71 12.51
CA ASP A 27 -5.94 2.83 12.44
C ASP A 27 -5.55 1.35 12.16
N GLY A 28 -4.25 1.05 12.02
CA GLY A 28 -3.71 -0.28 11.78
C GLY A 28 -3.57 -0.68 10.31
N LEU A 29 -3.87 0.21 9.36
CA LEU A 29 -3.53 0.01 7.95
C LEU A 29 -2.01 0.08 7.75
N ILE A 30 -1.44 -0.79 6.93
CA ILE A 30 -0.01 -0.75 6.60
C ILE A 30 0.13 -0.38 5.13
N ILE A 31 0.86 0.70 4.85
CA ILE A 31 1.18 1.15 3.51
C ILE A 31 2.65 0.82 3.23
N THR A 32 2.92 0.05 2.19
CA THR A 32 4.27 -0.37 1.80
C THR A 32 4.62 0.17 0.43
N SER A 33 5.82 0.74 0.27
CA SER A 33 6.32 1.15 -1.04
C SER A 33 6.58 -0.07 -1.89
N GLY A 34 5.98 -0.13 -3.08
CA GLY A 34 6.22 -1.18 -4.06
C GLY A 34 7.33 -0.80 -5.03
N GLU A 35 7.09 -1.04 -6.31
CA GLU A 35 8.05 -0.74 -7.37
C GLU A 35 8.30 0.77 -7.52
N LEU A 36 9.56 1.09 -7.76
CA LEU A 36 10.04 2.45 -8.00
C LEU A 36 10.66 2.55 -9.40
N ASN A 37 10.33 3.63 -10.09
CA ASN A 37 10.93 4.03 -11.35
C ASN A 37 11.72 5.33 -11.13
N GLY A 38 13.03 5.20 -10.87
CA GLY A 38 13.85 6.31 -10.41
C GLY A 38 13.38 6.82 -9.04
N SER A 39 13.03 8.11 -8.95
CA SER A 39 12.48 8.71 -7.72
C SER A 39 10.97 8.59 -7.59
N ARG A 40 10.28 8.03 -8.60
CA ARG A 40 8.82 7.91 -8.62
C ARG A 40 8.39 6.53 -8.13
N ILE A 41 7.48 6.52 -7.17
CA ILE A 41 6.76 5.31 -6.76
C ILE A 41 5.68 5.03 -7.81
N GLU A 42 5.74 3.86 -8.44
CA GLU A 42 4.71 3.41 -9.39
C GLU A 42 3.61 2.65 -8.65
N ASN A 43 3.99 1.81 -7.68
CA ASN A 43 3.08 0.91 -6.99
C ASN A 43 3.15 1.06 -5.47
N VAL A 44 2.00 0.93 -4.81
CA VAL A 44 1.86 0.95 -3.35
C VAL A 44 1.04 -0.26 -2.93
N ILE A 45 1.54 -1.01 -1.95
CA ILE A 45 0.85 -2.17 -1.39
C ILE A 45 0.19 -1.73 -0.09
N VAL A 46 -1.13 -1.90 0.00
CA VAL A 46 -1.90 -1.58 1.21
C VAL A 46 -2.36 -2.88 1.86
N THR A 47 -1.94 -3.12 3.10
CA THR A 47 -2.39 -4.24 3.90
C THR A 47 -3.48 -3.76 4.86
N VAL A 48 -4.67 -4.34 4.70
CA VAL A 48 -5.82 -4.08 5.56
C VAL A 48 -5.85 -5.11 6.68
N PRO A 49 -5.93 -4.71 7.96
CA PRO A 49 -6.02 -5.66 9.05
C PRO A 49 -7.34 -6.44 9.00
N ASP A 50 -7.28 -7.72 9.33
CA ASP A 50 -8.41 -8.67 9.17
C ASP A 50 -9.69 -8.22 9.90
N ASN A 51 -9.53 -7.52 11.03
CA ASN A 51 -10.65 -6.98 11.81
C ASN A 51 -11.44 -5.88 11.10
N LYS A 52 -10.91 -5.32 10.00
CA LYS A 52 -11.58 -4.34 9.13
C LYS A 52 -12.10 -4.96 7.84
N ILE A 53 -11.78 -6.21 7.55
CA ILE A 53 -12.30 -6.91 6.39
C ILE A 53 -13.77 -7.26 6.67
N LYS A 54 -14.67 -6.41 6.20
CA LYS A 54 -16.10 -6.72 6.20
C LYS A 54 -16.35 -7.73 5.08
N ASN A 55 -16.59 -8.98 5.45
CA ASN A 55 -17.04 -10.01 4.50
C ASN A 55 -18.45 -9.65 4.00
N VAL A 56 -18.52 -8.88 2.92
CA VAL A 56 -19.76 -8.65 2.18
C VAL A 56 -19.85 -9.75 1.13
N THR A 57 -20.42 -10.90 1.50
CA THR A 57 -20.71 -11.96 0.52
C THR A 57 -21.82 -11.47 -0.40
N THR A 58 -21.48 -10.81 -1.50
CA THR A 58 -22.42 -10.54 -2.59
C THR A 58 -21.68 -10.34 -3.91
N ASN A 59 -21.68 -11.39 -4.74
CA ASN A 59 -21.34 -11.42 -6.17
C ASN A 59 -20.03 -10.72 -6.60
N MET A 60 -18.89 -11.30 -6.29
CA MET A 60 -17.71 -11.13 -7.15
C MET A 60 -17.63 -12.34 -8.09
N TYR A 61 -17.93 -12.10 -9.37
CA TYR A 61 -17.73 -13.05 -10.46
C TYR A 61 -16.24 -13.45 -10.46
N LYS A 62 -15.93 -14.70 -10.12
CA LYS A 62 -14.60 -15.28 -10.34
C LYS A 62 -14.55 -15.75 -11.79
N GLU A 63 -13.86 -14.99 -12.64
CA GLU A 63 -13.36 -15.56 -13.89
C GLU A 63 -12.38 -16.69 -13.52
N LYS A 64 -12.69 -17.91 -13.98
CA LYS A 64 -11.76 -19.03 -13.96
C LYS A 64 -10.94 -18.96 -15.25
N TYR A 65 -9.63 -18.79 -15.12
CA TYR A 65 -8.66 -19.26 -16.11
C TYR A 65 -8.19 -20.66 -15.72
#